data_AF-A0A0Q7TXF0-F1
#
_entry.id   AF-A0A0Q7TXF0-F1
#
_cell.length_a   1.000
_cell.length_b   1.000
_cell.length_c   1.000
_cell.angle_alpha   90.00
_cell.angle_beta   90.00
_cell.angle_gamma   90.00
#
_symmetry.space_group_name_H-M   'P 1'
#
loop_
_entity.id
_entity.type
_entity.pdbx_description
1 polymer ?
#
loop_
_entity_poly.entity_id
_entity_poly.type
_entity_poly.pdbx_seq_one_letter_code
_entity_poly.pdbx_strand_id
1 'polypeptide(L)'
;METAPLLPESGSWDSVFLYAGDAQTLAATHEGDAEFRVLQWNGEGSERTATLVDTTGAFEGDLNFSAGPSVIRVTATGLWALTPR
;
A
#
# COMPACT_ATOMS: atom_id res chain seq x y z
N MET A 1 -20.84 -0.15 11.96
CA MET A 1 -19.84 0.52 11.09
C MET A 1 -18.68 -0.45 10.99
N GLU A 2 -18.30 -0.85 9.77
CA GLU A 2 -17.21 -1.82 9.57
C GLU A 2 -15.88 -1.06 9.55
N THR A 3 -14.90 -1.50 10.34
CA THR A 3 -13.54 -0.96 10.36
C THR A 3 -12.69 -1.67 9.30
N ALA A 4 -11.82 -0.94 8.62
CA ALA A 4 -10.87 -1.55 7.68
C ALA A 4 -9.98 -2.58 8.39
N PRO A 5 -9.62 -3.70 7.74
CA PRO A 5 -8.72 -4.70 8.31
C PRO A 5 -7.28 -4.19 8.40
N LEU A 6 -6.44 -4.87 9.19
CA LEU A 6 -4.99 -4.63 9.19
C LEU A 6 -4.38 -5.02 7.84
N LEU A 7 -3.31 -4.34 7.44
CA LEU A 7 -2.60 -4.61 6.19
C LEU A 7 -2.07 -6.06 6.16
N PRO A 8 -2.53 -6.91 5.23
CA PRO A 8 -1.95 -8.23 5.00
C PRO A 8 -0.69 -8.13 4.15
N GLU A 9 0.12 -9.19 4.14
CA GLU A 9 1.31 -9.28 3.27
C GLU A 9 0.97 -9.42 1.78
N SER A 10 -0.27 -9.78 1.45
CA SER A 10 -0.71 -9.96 0.07
C SER A 10 -2.20 -9.73 -0.08
N GLY A 11 -2.62 -9.39 -1.30
CA GLY A 11 -4.02 -9.28 -1.64
C GLY A 11 -4.24 -9.21 -3.14
N SER A 12 -5.45 -8.80 -3.50
CA SER A 12 -5.87 -8.65 -4.88
C SER A 12 -6.80 -7.47 -5.00
N TRP A 13 -6.77 -6.79 -6.15
CA TRP A 13 -7.66 -5.66 -6.45
C TRP A 13 -7.51 -4.48 -5.48
N ASP A 14 -8.39 -3.50 -5.67
CA ASP A 14 -8.48 -2.32 -4.83
C ASP A 14 -8.87 -2.67 -3.39
N SER A 15 -8.14 -2.07 -2.45
CA SER A 15 -8.33 -2.34 -1.03
C SER A 15 -7.81 -1.22 -0.15
N VAL A 16 -8.35 -1.16 1.07
CA VAL A 16 -7.99 -0.17 2.09
C VAL A 16 -7.73 -0.89 3.41
N PHE A 17 -6.59 -0.58 4.04
CA PHE A 17 -6.13 -1.23 5.25
C PHE A 17 -5.66 -0.23 6.30
N LEU A 18 -5.64 -0.68 7.56
CA LEU A 18 -4.96 -0.01 8.66
C LEU A 18 -3.50 -0.48 8.73
N TYR A 19 -2.58 0.45 8.96
CA TYR A 19 -1.19 0.16 9.24
C TYR A 19 -0.77 0.78 10.57
N ALA A 20 -0.23 -0.04 11.47
CA ALA A 20 0.19 0.36 12.82
C ALA A 20 1.64 -0.04 13.12
N GLY A 21 2.41 -0.44 12.11
CA GLY A 21 3.81 -0.84 12.26
C GLY A 21 4.77 0.36 12.33
N ASP A 22 6.03 0.09 12.64
CA ASP A 22 7.11 1.06 12.61
C ASP A 22 7.44 1.51 11.17
N ALA A 23 8.29 2.53 11.02
CA ALA A 23 8.82 2.87 9.70
C ALA A 23 9.68 1.72 9.18
N GLN A 24 9.42 1.26 7.95
CA GLN A 24 10.14 0.13 7.35
C GLN A 24 10.11 0.19 5.82
N THR A 25 11.02 -0.55 5.20
CA THR A 25 11.02 -0.79 3.76
C THR A 25 10.39 -2.15 3.50
N LEU A 26 9.34 -2.18 2.67
CA LEU A 26 8.69 -3.41 2.23
C LEU A 26 9.04 -3.72 0.78
N ALA A 27 9.34 -4.98 0.48
CA ALA A 27 9.38 -5.46 -0.88
C ALA A 27 7.94 -5.57 -1.41
N ALA A 28 7.70 -5.03 -2.60
CA ALA A 28 6.39 -4.92 -3.21
C ALA A 28 6.36 -5.53 -4.61
N THR A 29 5.30 -6.29 -4.90
CA THR A 29 5.03 -6.85 -6.22
C THR A 29 3.61 -6.55 -6.69
N HIS A 30 3.44 -6.48 -8.01
CA HIS A 30 2.13 -6.46 -8.68
C HIS A 30 2.20 -7.27 -9.97
N GLU A 31 1.24 -8.18 -10.16
CA GLU A 31 1.18 -9.09 -11.32
C GLU A 31 0.17 -8.65 -12.40
N GLY A 32 -0.36 -7.43 -12.30
CA GLY A 32 -1.34 -6.88 -13.23
C GLY A 32 -0.74 -6.16 -14.43
N ASP A 33 -1.58 -5.86 -15.43
CA ASP A 33 -1.21 -5.10 -16.64
C ASP A 33 -1.70 -3.63 -16.64
N ALA A 34 -2.49 -3.22 -15.63
CA ALA A 34 -2.99 -1.85 -15.49
C ALA A 34 -2.49 -1.16 -14.19
N GLU A 35 -3.24 -0.18 -13.68
CA GLU A 35 -2.79 0.70 -12.59
C GLU A 35 -2.38 -0.07 -11.34
N PHE A 36 -1.20 0.28 -10.80
CA PHE A 36 -0.73 -0.10 -9.47
C PHE A 36 -0.31 1.15 -8.71
N ARG A 37 -1.11 1.53 -7.73
CA ARG A 37 -0.84 2.68 -6.86
C ARG A 37 -0.97 2.28 -5.40
N VAL A 38 0.04 2.62 -4.61
CA VAL A 38 -0.02 2.49 -3.15
C VAL A 38 0.16 3.86 -2.52
N LEU A 39 -0.83 4.27 -1.74
CA LEU A 39 -0.82 5.51 -0.97
C LEU A 39 -0.81 5.21 0.52
N GLN A 40 -0.01 5.94 1.28
CA GLN A 40 -0.07 5.97 2.73
C GLN A 40 -0.63 7.31 3.21
N TRP A 41 -1.71 7.26 3.97
CA TRP A 41 -2.38 8.44 4.52
C TRP A 41 -2.24 8.48 6.04
N ASN A 42 -1.57 9.50 6.58
CA ASN A 42 -1.22 9.63 8.00
C ASN A 42 -2.09 10.66 8.77
N GLY A 43 -3.32 10.93 8.31
CA GLY A 43 -4.25 11.87 8.93
C GLY A 43 -4.58 13.09 8.08
N GLU A 44 -5.36 14.05 8.58
CA GLU A 44 -5.97 15.11 7.76
C GLU A 44 -4.95 16.02 7.02
N GLY A 45 -5.29 16.38 5.78
CA GLY A 45 -4.50 17.22 4.87
C GLY A 45 -3.86 16.43 3.71
N SER A 46 -3.84 16.99 2.50
CA SER A 46 -3.20 16.36 1.33
C SER A 46 -1.68 16.21 1.49
N GLU A 47 -1.07 17.09 2.27
CA GLU A 47 0.34 17.02 2.70
C GLU A 47 0.68 15.80 3.56
N ARG A 48 -0.32 15.08 4.08
CA ARG A 48 -0.15 13.85 4.88
C ARG A 48 -0.39 12.57 4.09
N THR A 49 -0.54 12.67 2.78
CA THR A 49 -0.64 11.53 1.87
C THR A 49 0.68 11.36 1.12
N ALA A 50 1.34 10.23 1.34
CA ALA A 50 2.53 9.84 0.59
C ALA A 50 2.13 8.89 -0.54
N THR A 51 2.56 9.20 -1.77
CA THR A 51 2.53 8.24 -2.88
C THR A 51 3.77 7.36 -2.79
N LEU A 52 3.58 6.09 -2.45
CA LEU A 52 4.68 5.13 -2.33
C LEU A 52 5.06 4.55 -3.69
N VAL A 53 4.06 4.29 -4.53
CA VAL A 53 4.23 3.91 -5.94
C VAL A 53 3.00 4.37 -6.73
N ASP A 54 3.24 4.73 -7.98
CA ASP A 54 2.23 5.08 -8.97
C ASP A 54 2.76 4.67 -10.35
N THR A 55 2.37 3.48 -10.80
CA THR A 55 2.85 2.88 -12.05
C THR A 55 1.73 2.15 -12.77
N THR A 56 2.00 1.71 -13.99
CA THR A 56 1.11 0.87 -14.79
C THR A 56 1.83 -0.42 -15.15
N GLY A 57 1.14 -1.55 -14.97
CA GLY A 57 1.64 -2.88 -15.31
C GLY A 57 2.30 -3.59 -14.14
N ALA A 58 3.10 -4.59 -14.47
CA ALA A 58 3.80 -5.40 -13.49
C ALA A 58 4.83 -4.55 -12.75
N PHE A 59 4.98 -4.82 -11.45
CA PHE A 59 5.89 -4.08 -10.59
C PHE A 59 6.65 -5.03 -9.68
N GLU A 60 7.93 -4.73 -9.48
CA GLU A 60 8.76 -5.30 -8.42
C GLU A 60 9.69 -4.19 -7.93
N GLY A 61 9.70 -3.94 -6.62
CA GLY A 61 10.51 -2.87 -6.04
C GLY A 61 10.31 -2.74 -4.54
N ASP A 62 10.88 -1.68 -3.97
CA ASP A 62 10.81 -1.38 -2.55
C ASP A 62 9.94 -0.16 -2.28
N LEU A 63 9.10 -0.23 -1.25
CA LEU A 63 8.25 0.87 -0.78
C LEU A 63 8.67 1.27 0.64
N ASN A 64 8.90 2.56 0.85
CA ASN A 64 9.30 3.09 2.15
C ASN A 64 8.07 3.55 2.94
N PHE A 65 7.64 2.74 3.89
CA PHE A 65 6.52 3.03 4.76
C PHE A 65 6.98 3.92 5.92
N SER A 66 6.20 4.95 6.22
CA SER A 66 6.33 5.71 7.46
C SER A 66 5.67 4.96 8.60
N ALA A 67 6.08 5.24 9.84
CA ALA A 67 5.45 4.66 11.03
C ALA A 67 3.95 5.00 11.07
N GLY A 68 3.14 4.04 11.52
CA GLY A 68 1.71 4.23 11.76
C GLY A 68 1.42 5.04 13.04
N PRO A 69 0.14 5.28 13.37
CA PRO A 69 -1.04 4.78 12.68
C PRO A 69 -1.30 5.49 11.34
N SER A 70 -1.64 4.72 10.31
CA SER A 70 -1.97 5.24 8.98
C SER A 70 -2.98 4.35 8.25
N VAL A 71 -3.52 4.88 7.15
CA VAL A 71 -4.35 4.14 6.20
C VAL A 71 -3.55 3.87 4.95
N ILE A 72 -3.55 2.63 4.49
CA ILE A 72 -2.95 2.21 3.23
C ILE A 72 -4.05 1.99 2.23
N ARG A 73 -3.97 2.68 1.09
CA ARG A 73 -4.85 2.42 -0.06
C ARG A 73 -4.03 1.79 -1.16
N VAL A 74 -4.44 0.60 -1.57
CA VAL A 74 -3.92 -0.09 -2.74
C VAL A 74 -4.96 0.03 -3.84
N THR A 75 -4.54 0.53 -5.00
CA THR A 75 -5.28 0.42 -6.26
C THR A 75 -4.48 -0.53 -7.15
N ALA A 76 -5.13 -1.60 -7.61
CA ALA A 76 -4.45 -2.68 -8.32
C ALA A 76 -5.41 -3.44 -9.25
N THR A 77 -4.88 -3.96 -10.35
CA THR A 77 -5.61 -4.88 -11.23
C THR A 77 -4.87 -6.22 -11.27
N GLY A 78 -5.04 -7.05 -10.23
CA GLY A 78 -4.34 -8.32 -10.12
C GLY A 78 -3.90 -8.61 -8.70
N LEU A 79 -3.00 -9.60 -8.55
CA LEU A 79 -2.37 -9.93 -7.28
C LEU A 79 -1.28 -8.92 -6.95
N TRP A 80 -1.13 -8.64 -5.66
CA TRP A 80 -0.04 -7.83 -5.12
C TRP A 80 0.48 -8.43 -3.81
N ALA A 81 1.75 -8.17 -3.50
CA ALA A 81 2.36 -8.50 -2.22
C ALA A 81 3.16 -7.32 -1.66
N LEU A 82 3.21 -7.20 -0.34
CA LEU A 82 3.91 -6.22 0.47
C LEU A 82 4.55 -6.96 1.65
N THR A 83 5.82 -7.34 1.52
CA THR A 83 6.51 -8.21 2.49
C THR A 83 7.68 -7.49 3.16
N PRO A 84 7.93 -7.74 4.46
CA PRO A 84 9.15 -7.26 5.10
C PRO A 84 10.40 -7.75 4.37
N ARG A 85 11.42 -6.89 4.31
CA ARG A 85 12.76 -7.26 3.85
C ARG A 85 13.56 -8.02 4.90
#